data_AF-A0A353X617-F1
#
_entry.id   AF-A0A353X617-F1
#
_cell.length_a   1.000
_cell.length_b   1.000
_cell.length_c   1.000
_cell.angle_alpha   90.00
_cell.angle_beta   90.00
_cell.angle_gamma   90.00
#
_symmetry.space_group_name_H-M   'P 1'
#
loop_
_entity.id
_entity.type
_entity.pdbx_description
1 polymer ?
#
loop_
_entity_poly.entity_id
_entity_poly.type
_entity_poly.pdbx_seq_one_letter_code
_entity_poly.pdbx_strand_id
1 'polypeptide(L)' 'MEKHPILFILFVPLSFLTPILGALMGAITGWFVGLFFGDTILGFLAQIGIQDVEMWQFGCFLGFIGGFFKPRFDPS' A
#
# COMPACT_ATOMS: atom_id res chain seq x y z
N MET A 1 10.34 -14.27 31.09
CA MET A 1 10.06 -14.03 29.66
C MET A 1 9.11 -15.10 29.10
N GLU A 2 7.94 -15.32 29.70
CA GLU A 2 6.96 -16.35 29.25
C GLU A 2 5.52 -15.99 29.64
N LYS A 3 4.96 -14.87 29.12
CA LYS A 3 3.55 -14.55 29.42
C LYS A 3 2.67 -14.20 28.23
N HIS A 4 3.22 -14.02 27.03
CA HIS A 4 2.41 -13.60 25.88
C HIS A 4 2.75 -14.26 24.53
N PRO A 5 3.13 -15.56 24.45
CA PRO A 5 3.36 -16.19 23.15
C PRO A 5 2.11 -16.16 22.26
N ILE A 6 0.92 -16.35 22.86
CA ILE A 6 -0.36 -16.31 22.16
C ILE A 6 -0.69 -14.90 21.65
N LEU A 7 -0.41 -13.86 22.44
CA LEU A 7 -0.62 -12.47 22.02
C LEU A 7 0.29 -12.13 20.83
N PHE A 8 1.56 -12.56 20.87
CA PHE A 8 2.52 -12.33 19.79
C PHE A 8 2.13 -13.07 18.50
N ILE A 9 1.69 -14.33 18.62
CA ILE A 9 1.20 -15.14 17.49
C ILE A 9 -0.03 -14.51 16.82
N LEU A 10 -0.90 -13.84 17.58
CA LEU A 10 -2.10 -13.19 17.04
C LEU A 10 -1.83 -11.77 16.53
N PHE A 11 -0.99 -11.00 17.20
CA PHE A 11 -0.77 -9.59 16.89
C PHE A 11 0.07 -9.40 15.62
N VAL A 12 1.05 -10.28 15.38
CA VAL A 12 1.90 -10.26 14.19
C VAL A 12 1.06 -10.39 12.89
N PRO A 13 0.24 -11.44 12.68
CA PRO A 13 -0.59 -11.56 11.48
C PRO A 13 -1.64 -10.45 11.35
N LEU A 14 -2.18 -9.96 12.47
CA LEU A 14 -3.13 -8.85 12.45
C LEU A 14 -2.47 -7.54 11.97
N SER A 15 -1.19 -7.35 12.28
CA SER A 15 -0.42 -6.18 11.85
C SER A 15 -0.20 -6.18 10.33
N PHE A 16 -0.17 -7.35 9.68
CA PHE A 16 -0.08 -7.47 8.21
C PHE A 16 -1.42 -7.24 7.50
N LEU A 17 -2.55 -7.37 8.19
CA LEU A 17 -3.87 -7.17 7.58
C LEU A 17 -4.06 -5.73 7.10
N THR A 18 -3.55 -4.74 7.85
CA THR A 18 -3.72 -3.32 7.50
C THR A 18 -2.96 -2.94 6.23
N PRO A 19 -1.67 -3.29 6.04
CA PRO A 19 -0.97 -3.10 4.77
C PRO A 19 -1.61 -3.86 3.59
N ILE A 20 -2.13 -5.07 3.80
CA ILE A 20 -2.79 -5.86 2.74
C ILE A 20 -4.07 -5.16 2.28
N LEU A 21 -4.91 -4.70 3.21
CA LEU A 21 -6.10 -3.93 2.87
C LEU A 21 -5.74 -2.61 2.18
N GLY A 22 -4.68 -1.94 2.65
CA GLY A 22 -4.11 -0.75 2.02
C GLY A 22 -3.69 -1.02 0.57
N ALA A 23 -2.98 -2.13 0.32
CA ALA A 23 -2.54 -2.55 -1.00
C ALA A 23 -3.72 -2.82 -1.94
N LEU A 24 -4.76 -3.52 -1.47
CA LEU A 24 -5.97 -3.77 -2.26
C LEU A 24 -6.72 -2.48 -2.61
N MET A 25 -6.94 -1.60 -1.63
CA MET A 25 -7.58 -0.30 -1.86
C MET A 25 -6.72 0.59 -2.77
N GLY A 26 -5.40 0.54 -2.60
CA GLY A 26 -4.44 1.23 -3.44
C GLY A 26 -4.48 0.73 -4.88
N ALA A 27 -4.56 -0.58 -5.10
CA ALA A 27 -4.66 -1.16 -6.44
C ALA A 27 -5.92 -0.70 -7.17
N ILE A 28 -7.07 -0.74 -6.49
CA ILE A 28 -8.35 -0.25 -7.01
C ILE A 28 -8.25 1.24 -7.33
N THR A 29 -7.73 2.04 -6.40
CA THR A 29 -7.56 3.49 -6.57
C THR A 29 -6.61 3.80 -7.74
N GLY A 30 -5.49 3.08 -7.83
CA GLY A 30 -4.52 3.21 -8.91
C GLY A 30 -5.12 2.87 -10.27
N TRP A 31 -5.96 1.83 -10.34
CA TRP A 31 -6.70 1.50 -11.56
C TRP A 31 -7.66 2.63 -11.98
N PHE A 32 -8.46 3.17 -11.06
CA PHE A 32 -9.35 4.31 -11.34
C PHE A 32 -8.59 5.57 -11.78
N VAL A 33 -7.51 5.93 -11.08
CA VAL A 33 -6.66 7.08 -11.45
C VAL A 33 -6.01 6.84 -12.82
N GLY A 34 -5.63 5.59 -13.10
CA GLY A 34 -5.02 5.19 -14.36
C GLY A 34 -5.92 5.41 -15.58
N LEU A 35 -7.24 5.34 -15.43
CA LEU A 35 -8.20 5.62 -16.52
C LEU A 35 -8.09 7.05 -17.08
N PHE A 36 -7.62 8.00 -16.27
CA PHE A 36 -7.53 9.41 -16.64
C PHE A 36 -6.10 9.94 -16.74
N PHE A 37 -5.18 9.41 -15.90
CA PHE A 37 -3.83 9.93 -15.74
C PHE A 37 -2.74 8.88 -15.97
N GLY A 38 -3.09 7.68 -16.44
CA GLY A 38 -2.16 6.56 -16.59
C GLY A 38 -0.92 6.92 -17.42
N ASP A 39 -1.10 7.48 -18.61
CA ASP A 39 0.01 7.82 -19.50
C ASP A 39 0.95 8.87 -18.90
N THR A 40 0.41 9.81 -18.12
CA THR A 40 1.22 10.85 -17.46
C THR A 40 2.06 10.26 -16.34
N ILE A 41 1.44 9.45 -15.47
CA ILE A 41 2.10 8.85 -14.32
C ILE A 41 3.10 7.78 -14.76
N LEU A 42 2.68 6.84 -15.60
CA LEU A 42 3.56 5.80 -16.14
C LEU A 42 4.65 6.38 -17.03
N GLY A 43 4.36 7.43 -17.80
CA GLY A 43 5.36 8.14 -18.59
C GLY A 43 6.43 8.80 -17.73
N PHE A 44 6.05 9.41 -16.60
CA PHE A 44 7.00 9.93 -15.62
C PHE A 44 7.81 8.80 -14.95
N LEU A 45 7.16 7.70 -14.57
CA LEU A 45 7.83 6.53 -14.00
C LEU A 45 8.86 5.93 -14.98
N ALA A 46 8.53 5.87 -16.26
CA ALA A 46 9.44 5.40 -17.30
C ALA A 46 10.69 6.29 -17.44
N GLN A 47 10.57 7.61 -17.25
CA GLN A 47 11.70 8.54 -17.29
C GLN A 47 12.71 8.32 -16.16
N ILE A 48 12.24 7.84 -15.00
CA ILE A 48 13.10 7.51 -13.86
C ILE A 48 13.54 6.03 -13.85
N GLY A 49 13.28 5.30 -14.93
CA GLY A 49 13.74 3.92 -15.14
C GLY A 49 12.79 2.83 -14.65
N ILE A 50 11.58 3.18 -14.18
CA ILE A 50 10.55 2.21 -13.79
C ILE A 50 9.70 1.91 -15.03
N GLN A 51 9.93 0.76 -15.64
CA GLN A 51 9.24 0.29 -16.86
C GLN A 51 8.41 -0.96 -16.56
N ASP A 52 7.48 -1.29 -17.47
CA ASP A 52 6.63 -2.48 -17.41
C ASP A 52 5.76 -2.58 -16.14
N VAL A 53 5.31 -1.42 -15.63
CA VAL A 53 4.42 -1.33 -14.47
C VAL A 53 3.05 -0.82 -14.90
N GLU A 54 1.99 -1.47 -14.43
CA GLU A 54 0.62 -1.04 -14.61
C GLU A 54 0.15 -0.14 -13.45
N MET A 55 -0.82 0.74 -13.73
CA MET A 55 -1.31 1.70 -12.73
C MET A 55 -1.89 1.04 -11.47
N TRP A 56 -2.49 -0.16 -11.57
CA TRP A 56 -2.95 -0.89 -10.38
C TRP A 56 -1.79 -1.43 -9.54
N GLN A 57 -0.64 -1.79 -10.16
CA GLN A 57 0.55 -2.23 -9.44
C GLN A 57 1.20 -1.06 -8.72
N PHE A 58 1.27 0.09 -9.38
CA PHE A 58 1.74 1.33 -8.77
C PHE A 58 0.83 1.76 -7.60
N GLY A 59 -0.48 1.70 -7.79
CA GLY A 59 -1.46 1.94 -6.72
C GLY A 59 -1.34 0.95 -5.57
N CYS A 60 -1.12 -0.33 -5.86
CA CYS A 60 -0.88 -1.37 -4.86
C CYS A 60 0.34 -1.05 -3.99
N PHE A 61 1.45 -0.63 -4.61
CA PHE A 61 2.67 -0.22 -3.93
C PHE A 61 2.42 0.98 -2.99
N LEU A 62 1.77 2.04 -3.49
CA LEU A 62 1.45 3.21 -2.68
C LEU A 62 0.48 2.88 -1.53
N GLY A 63 -0.52 2.05 -1.79
CA GLY A 63 -1.48 1.59 -0.79
C GLY A 63 -0.85 0.73 0.30
N PHE A 64 0.11 -0.13 -0.07
CA PHE A 64 0.88 -0.92 0.88
C PHE A 64 1.72 -0.03 1.80
N ILE A 65 2.48 0.91 1.23
CA ILE A 65 3.30 1.87 1.99
C ILE A 65 2.40 2.72 2.90
N GLY A 66 1.31 3.27 2.37
CA GLY A 66 0.36 4.06 3.16
C GLY A 66 -0.29 3.26 4.29
N GLY A 67 -0.59 1.98 4.07
CA GLY A 67 -1.12 1.08 5.10
C GLY A 67 -0.09 0.74 6.20
N PHE A 68 1.20 0.72 5.86
CA PHE A 68 2.28 0.45 6.82
C PHE A 68 2.66 1.70 7.63
N PHE A 69 2.70 2.88 7.00
CA PHE A 69 3.17 4.13 7.62
C PHE A 69 2.05 5.08 8.05
N LYS A 70 0.80 4.60 8.14
CA LYS A 70 -0.36 5.44 8.50
C LYS A 70 -0.07 6.18 9.82
N PRO A 71 0.00 7.53 9.81
CA PRO A 71 0.19 8.28 11.04
C PRO A 71 -0.95 7.98 12.02
N ARG A 72 -0.61 7.74 13.28
CA ARG A 72 -1.61 7.74 14.35
C ARG A 72 -2.10 9.19 14.47
N PHE A 73 -3.29 9.45 13.96
CA PHE A 73 -3.95 10.74 14.14
C PHE A 73 -4.21 10.91 15.64
N ASP A 74 -3.53 11.85 16.27
CA ASP A 74 -3.74 12.24 17.66
C ASP A 74 -4.55 13.54 17.66
N PRO A 75 -5.85 13.51 17.96
CA PRO A 75 -6.66 14.71 18.07
C PRO A 75 -6.37 15.37 19.43
N SER A 76 -5.20 15.99 19.56
CA SER A 76 -4.86 16.88 20.68
C SER A 76 -5.27 18.32 20.38
#